data_AF-A0A7U9R270-F1
#
_entry.id   AF-A0A7U9R270-F1
#
_cell.length_a   1.000
_cell.length_b   1.000
_cell.length_c   1.000
_cell.angle_alpha   90.00
_cell.angle_beta   90.00
_cell.angle_gamma   90.00
#
_symmetry.space_group_name_H-M   'P 1'
#
loop_
_entity.id
_entity.type
_entity.pdbx_description
1 polymer ?
#
loop_
_entity_poly.entity_id
_entity_poly.type
_entity_poly.pdbx_seq_one_letter_code
_entity_poly.pdbx_strand_id
1 'polypeptide(L)'
;MGDTQVSLYRGFLPIEYPYEMAAGSGGIYATAPDVANFGSAFFTGNDILLSDDAKTQMSARWNDDEKYEGYGLGWDFVEQVRYEKENIKVMGKGGDLPYMNSCLLVAPDEQISVAVLTAGNGSSQYAGLMASALMDVALEEQGKAVSDLTPTEPKITDIVPDYYKKYEGLYYISYIYSTGICRITFDDTAMYKENLGTDNASPERYKITEDGGFVRVNDSGKMTADREILYFEEKDGKIFIRTELFAVYPGLGNTLDSMYTGEKMEENPVSPSVQQRWDELSQTVFVTYNEKWTTQQYESPFYRIVTDEEFPGYIMVKNSAGVRAEKLTDEDHAGFFTSIPSSANRDLYDVEITEQTYGDGTSSVSFDLSDGTRCRSVDSLPVFTADITEIPLHNSEAAWYRIGEDMGGKSIAVERPDNSAVFVYNKFRELLYSTHIKDASNTIDLPPDGYIAFVGETGGKVKIY
;
A
#
# COMPACT_ATOMS: atom_id res chain seq x y z
N MET A 1 -0.55 27.20 10.39
CA MET A 1 0.70 26.43 10.49
C MET A 1 0.40 25.30 11.44
N GLY A 2 -0.12 24.20 10.89
CA GLY A 2 -0.69 23.11 11.66
C GLY A 2 0.34 22.01 11.82
N ASP A 3 0.58 21.66 13.07
CA ASP A 3 1.44 20.54 13.45
C ASP A 3 0.82 19.24 12.97
N THR A 4 1.43 18.70 11.93
CA THR A 4 1.17 17.38 11.36
C THR A 4 1.64 16.29 12.32
N GLN A 5 0.80 15.27 12.54
CA GLN A 5 0.97 14.25 13.59
C GLN A 5 1.21 12.84 13.01
N VAL A 6 2.26 12.18 13.49
CA VAL A 6 2.62 10.77 13.22
C VAL A 6 2.67 10.00 14.54
N SER A 7 2.15 8.77 14.55
CA SER A 7 2.14 7.88 15.72
C SER A 7 3.40 7.00 15.76
N LEU A 8 4.27 7.21 16.75
CA LEU A 8 5.42 6.35 17.05
C LEU A 8 5.48 6.03 18.56
N TYR A 9 4.52 5.28 19.12
CA TYR A 9 4.47 4.76 20.51
C TYR A 9 4.89 5.72 21.68
N ARG A 10 5.06 7.02 21.41
CA ARG A 10 5.51 8.13 22.27
C ARG A 10 4.88 9.46 21.82
N GLY A 11 3.65 9.41 21.27
CA GLY A 11 2.91 10.60 20.87
C GLY A 11 3.40 11.26 19.58
N PHE A 12 2.90 12.47 19.32
CA PHE A 12 3.05 13.23 18.09
C PHE A 12 4.43 13.88 17.99
N LEU A 13 5.36 13.27 17.25
CA LEU A 13 6.70 13.80 17.10
C LEU A 13 6.87 14.38 15.69
N PRO A 14 7.30 15.64 15.55
CA PRO A 14 7.59 16.22 14.24
C PRO A 14 8.74 15.46 13.60
N ILE A 15 8.69 15.29 12.29
CA ILE A 15 9.76 14.72 11.47
C ILE A 15 10.31 15.81 10.55
N GLU A 16 11.58 15.72 10.17
CA GLU A 16 12.07 16.52 9.06
C GLU A 16 11.43 16.04 7.75
N TYR A 17 11.24 16.95 6.79
CA TYR A 17 10.60 16.62 5.51
C TYR A 17 11.34 15.44 4.86
N PRO A 18 10.67 14.31 4.59
CA PRO A 18 11.35 13.17 4.02
C PRO A 18 11.82 13.49 2.60
N TYR A 19 13.04 13.09 2.29
CA TYR A 19 13.58 13.25 0.95
C TYR A 19 13.26 12.01 0.12
N GLU A 20 12.25 12.12 -0.74
CA GLU A 20 11.83 11.07 -1.67
C GLU A 20 12.42 11.28 -3.07
N MET A 21 13.06 10.24 -3.61
CA MET A 21 13.65 10.23 -4.95
C MET A 21 12.60 9.88 -6.03
N ALA A 22 11.47 10.58 -6.02
CA ALA A 22 10.31 10.28 -6.87
C ALA A 22 10.08 11.33 -7.97
N ALA A 23 11.12 12.03 -8.45
CA ALA A 23 10.95 13.24 -9.29
C ALA A 23 10.04 13.08 -10.53
N GLY A 24 10.00 11.88 -11.14
CA GLY A 24 9.13 11.60 -12.29
C GLY A 24 7.72 11.11 -11.95
N SER A 25 7.48 10.62 -10.73
CA SER A 25 6.24 9.93 -10.34
C SER A 25 5.47 10.60 -9.20
N GLY A 26 6.08 11.50 -8.43
CA GLY A 26 5.42 12.18 -7.30
C GLY A 26 6.26 13.16 -6.48
N GLY A 27 7.57 13.32 -6.77
CA GLY A 27 8.52 14.11 -5.96
C GLY A 27 8.48 15.62 -6.17
N ILE A 28 7.38 16.18 -6.68
CA ILE A 28 7.23 17.63 -6.89
C ILE A 28 6.66 18.25 -5.62
N TYR A 29 7.40 19.21 -5.05
CA TYR A 29 6.92 20.03 -3.93
C TYR A 29 6.21 21.28 -4.45
N ALA A 30 4.99 21.50 -3.97
CA ALA A 30 4.17 22.64 -4.33
C ALA A 30 3.26 23.06 -3.15
N THR A 31 2.75 24.28 -3.19
CA THR A 31 1.69 24.72 -2.27
C THR A 31 0.32 24.43 -2.86
N ALA A 32 -0.73 24.35 -2.04
CA ALA A 32 -2.10 24.15 -2.55
C ALA A 32 -2.52 25.21 -3.59
N PRO A 33 -2.21 26.52 -3.41
CA PRO A 33 -2.42 27.51 -4.46
C PRO A 33 -1.67 27.23 -5.77
N ASP A 34 -0.42 26.76 -5.71
CA ASP A 34 0.34 26.42 -6.92
C ASP A 34 -0.30 25.25 -7.67
N VAL A 35 -0.74 24.21 -6.95
CA VAL A 35 -1.40 23.04 -7.53
C VAL A 35 -2.77 23.40 -8.12
N ALA A 36 -3.56 24.24 -7.44
CA ALA A 36 -4.83 24.74 -7.97
C ALA A 36 -4.62 25.64 -9.22
N ASN A 37 -3.60 26.50 -9.19
CA ASN A 37 -3.23 27.29 -10.36
C ASN A 37 -2.77 26.42 -11.53
N PHE A 38 -2.02 25.34 -11.26
CA PHE A 38 -1.66 24.35 -12.27
C PHE A 38 -2.91 23.69 -12.87
N GLY A 39 -3.90 23.35 -12.06
CA GLY A 39 -5.18 22.80 -12.54
C GLY A 39 -5.91 23.72 -13.55
N SER A 40 -5.72 25.04 -13.46
CA SER A 40 -6.28 25.98 -14.45
C SER A 40 -5.75 25.78 -15.87
N ALA A 41 -4.57 25.16 -16.04
CA ALA A 41 -4.01 24.82 -17.34
C ALA A 41 -4.88 23.82 -18.12
N PHE A 42 -5.78 23.12 -17.44
CA PHE A 42 -6.71 22.16 -18.02
C PHE A 42 -8.09 22.75 -18.31
N PHE A 43 -8.32 24.04 -18.04
CA PHE A 43 -9.58 24.69 -18.38
C PHE A 43 -9.77 24.77 -19.89
N THR A 44 -11.03 24.60 -20.32
CA THR A 44 -11.41 24.72 -21.72
C THR A 44 -11.07 26.12 -22.23
N GLY A 45 -10.27 26.18 -23.31
CA GLY A 45 -9.81 27.43 -23.91
C GLY A 45 -8.58 28.08 -23.25
N ASN A 46 -8.01 27.53 -22.17
CA ASN A 46 -6.75 28.03 -21.60
C ASN A 46 -5.53 27.37 -22.28
N ASP A 47 -4.91 28.03 -23.25
CA ASP A 47 -3.80 27.48 -24.04
C ASP A 47 -2.40 27.91 -23.55
N ILE A 48 -2.29 28.43 -22.32
CA ILE A 48 -1.02 28.95 -21.78
C ILE A 48 0.04 27.84 -21.65
N LEU A 49 -0.35 26.65 -21.17
CA LEU A 49 0.57 25.52 -20.95
C LEU A 49 0.27 24.30 -21.84
N LEU A 50 -1.01 24.01 -22.09
CA LEU A 50 -1.45 22.81 -22.81
C LEU A 50 -2.37 23.20 -23.97
N SER A 51 -2.17 22.60 -25.14
CA SER A 51 -3.11 22.72 -26.26
C SER A 51 -4.43 21.99 -25.92
N ASP A 52 -5.53 22.40 -26.55
CA ASP A 52 -6.83 21.72 -26.36
C ASP A 52 -6.79 20.25 -26.85
N ASP A 53 -5.98 19.95 -27.86
CA ASP A 53 -5.74 18.56 -28.32
C ASP A 53 -5.09 17.71 -27.21
N ALA A 54 -4.05 18.25 -26.54
CA ALA A 54 -3.41 17.55 -25.42
C ALA A 54 -4.39 17.34 -24.26
N LYS A 55 -5.19 18.34 -23.91
CA LYS A 55 -6.23 18.19 -22.86
C LYS A 55 -7.26 17.13 -23.22
N THR A 56 -7.69 17.10 -24.48
CA THR A 56 -8.63 16.08 -24.97
C THR A 56 -8.04 14.68 -24.83
N GLN A 57 -6.79 14.48 -25.25
CA GLN A 57 -6.09 13.20 -25.10
C GLN A 57 -5.92 12.81 -23.62
N MET A 58 -5.56 13.74 -22.75
CA MET A 58 -5.40 13.47 -21.32
C MET A 58 -6.72 13.13 -20.63
N SER A 59 -7.81 13.79 -21.04
CA SER A 59 -9.14 13.62 -20.47
C SER A 59 -9.95 12.47 -21.09
N ALA A 60 -9.39 11.76 -22.06
CA ALA A 60 -10.01 10.60 -22.68
C ALA A 60 -9.81 9.38 -21.77
N ARG A 61 -10.91 8.67 -21.50
CA ARG A 61 -10.87 7.41 -20.78
C ARG A 61 -10.06 6.39 -21.57
N TRP A 62 -9.21 5.62 -20.89
CA TRP A 62 -8.33 4.64 -21.54
C TRP A 62 -9.07 3.40 -22.09
N ASN A 63 -10.31 3.17 -21.67
CA ASN A 63 -11.16 2.03 -22.06
C ASN A 63 -12.63 2.47 -22.24
N ASP A 64 -13.43 1.69 -22.96
CA ASP A 64 -14.86 1.96 -23.18
C ASP A 64 -15.79 1.21 -22.20
N ASP A 65 -15.26 0.41 -21.28
CA ASP A 65 -16.05 -0.40 -20.36
C ASP A 65 -16.15 0.29 -18.99
N GLU A 66 -17.33 0.84 -18.70
CA GLU A 66 -17.64 1.60 -17.49
C GLU A 66 -17.37 0.81 -16.18
N LYS A 67 -17.22 -0.52 -16.25
CA LYS A 67 -16.85 -1.35 -15.09
C LYS A 67 -15.38 -1.24 -14.67
N TYR A 68 -14.52 -0.74 -15.54
CA TYR A 68 -13.10 -0.50 -15.25
C TYR A 68 -12.90 0.85 -14.58
N GLU A 69 -11.69 1.10 -14.10
CA GLU A 69 -11.29 2.41 -13.60
C GLU A 69 -11.21 3.42 -14.76
N GLY A 70 -11.69 4.64 -14.52
CA GLY A 70 -11.80 5.70 -15.52
C GLY A 70 -10.51 6.50 -15.74
N TYR A 71 -9.34 5.87 -15.77
CA TYR A 71 -8.06 6.58 -15.95
C TYR A 71 -7.99 7.37 -17.26
N GLY A 72 -7.26 8.47 -17.22
CA GLY A 72 -6.78 9.21 -18.40
C GLY A 72 -5.26 9.25 -18.42
N LEU A 73 -4.66 10.03 -19.34
CA LEU A 73 -3.21 10.23 -19.32
C LEU A 73 -2.82 11.19 -18.19
N GLY A 74 -2.36 10.64 -17.08
CA GLY A 74 -1.96 11.42 -15.90
C GLY A 74 -3.11 11.79 -14.95
N TRP A 75 -4.28 11.16 -15.09
CA TRP A 75 -5.44 11.33 -14.22
C TRP A 75 -5.86 9.99 -13.61
N ASP A 76 -6.16 9.97 -12.32
CA ASP A 76 -6.67 8.76 -11.64
C ASP A 76 -8.11 8.46 -12.07
N PHE A 77 -8.86 9.51 -12.40
CA PHE A 77 -10.13 9.41 -13.09
C PHE A 77 -10.36 10.65 -13.96
N VAL A 78 -11.02 10.47 -15.10
CA VAL A 78 -11.45 11.59 -15.97
C VAL A 78 -12.93 11.93 -15.81
N GLU A 79 -13.65 11.11 -15.04
CA GLU A 79 -15.07 11.22 -14.77
C GLU A 79 -15.43 10.59 -13.42
N GLN A 80 -16.47 11.10 -12.77
CA GLN A 80 -17.06 10.49 -11.58
C GLN A 80 -18.59 10.54 -11.66
N VAL A 81 -19.22 9.43 -11.30
CA VAL A 81 -20.68 9.22 -11.36
C VAL A 81 -21.49 10.34 -10.71
N ARG A 82 -20.98 10.97 -9.64
CA ARG A 82 -21.70 12.06 -8.94
C ARG A 82 -21.83 13.34 -9.78
N TYR A 83 -20.79 13.68 -10.55
CA TYR A 83 -20.75 14.89 -11.37
C TYR A 83 -21.39 14.64 -12.75
N GLU A 84 -21.22 13.44 -13.30
CA GLU A 84 -21.81 13.04 -14.58
C GLU A 84 -23.33 13.10 -14.59
N LYS A 85 -23.99 12.74 -13.46
CA LYS A 85 -25.45 12.84 -13.31
C LYS A 85 -25.98 14.26 -13.56
N GLU A 86 -25.15 15.26 -13.28
CA GLU A 86 -25.47 16.67 -13.46
C GLU A 86 -24.85 17.22 -14.76
N ASN A 87 -24.31 16.36 -15.63
CA ASN A 87 -23.59 16.70 -16.87
C ASN A 87 -22.35 17.59 -16.65
N ILE A 88 -21.62 17.35 -15.56
CA ILE A 88 -20.39 18.07 -15.20
C ILE A 88 -19.21 17.11 -15.33
N LYS A 89 -18.20 17.49 -16.11
CA LYS A 89 -16.96 16.71 -16.22
C LYS A 89 -15.99 17.12 -15.11
N VAL A 90 -15.61 16.16 -14.26
CA VAL A 90 -14.58 16.36 -13.23
C VAL A 90 -13.50 15.29 -13.38
N MET A 91 -12.25 15.73 -13.51
CA MET A 91 -11.07 14.89 -13.53
C MET A 91 -10.32 15.06 -12.21
N GLY A 92 -9.58 14.04 -11.78
CA GLY A 92 -8.79 14.18 -10.57
C GLY A 92 -7.61 13.25 -10.45
N LYS A 93 -6.67 13.69 -9.61
CA LYS A 93 -5.41 13.03 -9.33
C LYS A 93 -5.14 13.10 -7.84
N GLY A 94 -5.07 11.96 -7.19
CA GLY A 94 -4.52 11.79 -5.84
C GLY A 94 -3.01 11.65 -5.88
N GLY A 95 -2.35 11.87 -4.76
CA GLY A 95 -0.92 11.61 -4.63
C GLY A 95 -0.56 11.33 -3.18
N ASP A 96 0.14 10.23 -2.96
CA ASP A 96 0.63 9.80 -1.67
C ASP A 96 2.14 9.62 -1.74
N LEU A 97 2.85 10.41 -0.94
CA LEU A 97 4.18 10.08 -0.45
C LEU A 97 4.05 9.91 1.06
N PRO A 98 5.00 9.25 1.73
CA PRO A 98 4.88 9.11 3.16
C PRO A 98 4.77 10.50 3.83
N TYR A 99 3.78 10.62 4.71
CA TYR A 99 3.42 11.85 5.41
C TYR A 99 2.97 13.03 4.55
N MET A 100 2.78 12.88 3.25
CA MET A 100 2.35 13.94 2.34
C MET A 100 1.30 13.41 1.39
N ASN A 101 0.06 13.89 1.54
CA ASN A 101 -1.07 13.43 0.76
C ASN A 101 -1.69 14.61 0.03
N SER A 102 -2.15 14.39 -1.19
CA SER A 102 -2.73 15.44 -2.01
C SER A 102 -3.85 14.94 -2.89
N CYS A 103 -4.75 15.84 -3.26
CA CYS A 103 -5.70 15.62 -4.34
C CYS A 103 -5.91 16.92 -5.12
N LEU A 104 -5.88 16.82 -6.45
CA LEU A 104 -6.28 17.85 -7.39
C LEU A 104 -7.55 17.39 -8.10
N LEU A 105 -8.59 18.23 -8.08
CA LEU A 105 -9.79 18.09 -8.89
C LEU A 105 -9.89 19.26 -9.88
N VAL A 106 -10.34 18.97 -11.10
CA VAL A 106 -10.54 19.97 -12.15
C VAL A 106 -11.88 19.74 -12.84
N ALA A 107 -12.69 20.79 -12.93
CA ALA A 107 -13.87 20.88 -13.77
C ALA A 107 -13.57 21.85 -14.95
N PRO A 108 -13.17 21.33 -16.13
CA PRO A 108 -12.62 22.15 -17.22
C PRO A 108 -13.55 23.22 -17.77
N ASP A 109 -14.84 22.90 -17.93
CA ASP A 109 -15.84 23.76 -18.56
C ASP A 109 -16.40 24.81 -17.57
N GLU A 110 -16.46 24.45 -16.29
CA GLU A 110 -16.83 25.33 -15.18
C GLU A 110 -15.67 26.22 -14.73
N GLN A 111 -14.46 25.95 -15.23
CA GLN A 111 -13.22 26.64 -14.88
C GLN A 111 -12.96 26.63 -13.36
N ILE A 112 -13.17 25.47 -12.74
CA ILE A 112 -12.91 25.25 -11.31
C ILE A 112 -11.73 24.30 -11.15
N SER A 113 -10.77 24.68 -10.31
CA SER A 113 -9.70 23.79 -9.86
C SER A 113 -9.62 23.84 -8.33
N VAL A 114 -9.61 22.66 -7.72
CA VAL A 114 -9.53 22.48 -6.28
C VAL A 114 -8.32 21.62 -5.95
N ALA A 115 -7.44 22.11 -5.08
CA ALA A 115 -6.32 21.34 -4.58
C ALA A 115 -6.36 21.29 -3.05
N VAL A 116 -6.26 20.08 -2.50
CA VAL A 116 -6.13 19.85 -1.05
C VAL A 116 -4.84 19.08 -0.82
N LEU A 117 -3.97 19.64 0.03
CA LEU A 117 -2.73 19.02 0.47
C LEU A 117 -2.80 18.85 1.99
N THR A 118 -2.48 17.66 2.46
CA THR A 118 -2.40 17.33 3.88
C THR A 118 -1.03 16.77 4.19
N ALA A 119 -0.55 17.03 5.40
CA ALA A 119 0.68 16.43 5.89
C ALA A 119 0.35 15.58 7.12
N GLY A 120 0.96 14.39 7.20
CA GLY A 120 0.84 13.42 8.28
C GLY A 120 0.39 12.06 7.82
N ASN A 121 0.14 11.19 8.80
CA ASN A 121 -0.47 9.89 8.55
C ASN A 121 -1.87 10.13 7.96
N GLY A 122 -2.03 9.80 6.69
CA GLY A 122 -3.22 10.11 5.92
C GLY A 122 -3.21 9.34 4.62
N SER A 123 -4.06 9.79 3.71
CA SER A 123 -4.18 9.26 2.36
C SER A 123 -4.78 10.34 1.47
N SER A 124 -4.43 10.31 0.20
CA SER A 124 -5.01 11.11 -0.86
C SER A 124 -6.53 10.92 -0.96
N GLN A 125 -7.06 9.79 -0.45
CA GLN A 125 -8.49 9.56 -0.32
C GLN A 125 -9.18 10.61 0.56
N TYR A 126 -8.60 10.96 1.71
CA TYR A 126 -9.15 11.98 2.60
C TYR A 126 -9.00 13.38 2.01
N ALA A 127 -7.87 13.65 1.35
CA ALA A 127 -7.68 14.89 0.59
C ALA A 127 -8.73 15.03 -0.52
N GLY A 128 -9.04 13.93 -1.21
CA GLY A 128 -10.04 13.84 -2.27
C GLY A 128 -11.47 14.05 -1.79
N LEU A 129 -11.85 13.52 -0.63
CA LEU A 129 -13.15 13.80 -0.01
C LEU A 129 -13.31 15.29 0.32
N MET A 130 -12.28 15.92 0.91
CA MET A 130 -12.29 17.36 1.17
C MET A 130 -12.30 18.18 -0.11
N ALA A 131 -11.53 17.79 -1.12
CA ALA A 131 -11.51 18.45 -2.42
C ALA A 131 -12.87 18.36 -3.12
N SER A 132 -13.55 17.21 -3.00
CA SER A 132 -14.89 17.02 -3.54
C SER A 132 -15.91 17.92 -2.86
N ALA A 133 -15.87 18.04 -1.52
CA ALA A 133 -16.74 18.96 -0.79
C ALA A 133 -16.53 20.42 -1.21
N LEU A 134 -15.28 20.85 -1.42
CA LEU A 134 -14.97 22.20 -1.91
C LEU A 134 -15.41 22.41 -3.37
N MET A 135 -15.26 21.39 -4.23
CA MET A 135 -15.77 21.41 -5.61
C MET A 135 -17.29 21.60 -5.62
N ASP A 136 -18.01 20.88 -4.77
CA ASP A 136 -19.48 20.97 -4.68
C ASP A 136 -19.92 22.39 -4.28
N VAL A 137 -19.24 23.02 -3.31
CA VAL A 137 -19.50 24.43 -2.92
C VAL A 137 -19.24 25.38 -4.09
N ALA A 138 -18.11 25.22 -4.79
CA ALA A 138 -17.77 26.09 -5.92
C ALA A 138 -18.77 25.94 -7.10
N LEU A 139 -19.24 24.72 -7.36
CA LEU A 139 -20.27 24.43 -8.35
C LEU A 139 -21.63 25.02 -7.95
N GLU A 140 -22.01 24.92 -6.68
CA GLU A 140 -23.24 25.53 -6.16
C GLU A 140 -23.23 27.05 -6.29
N GLU A 141 -22.09 27.71 -6.03
CA GLU A 141 -21.92 29.16 -6.25
C GLU A 141 -22.10 29.57 -7.72
N GLN A 142 -21.84 28.65 -8.67
CA GLN A 142 -22.13 28.83 -10.10
C GLN A 142 -23.55 28.39 -10.51
N GLY A 143 -24.39 27.97 -9.56
CA GLY A 143 -25.76 27.51 -9.80
C GLY A 143 -25.87 26.06 -10.29
N LYS A 144 -24.83 25.24 -10.10
CA LYS A 144 -24.75 23.83 -10.50
C LYS A 144 -24.67 22.91 -9.27
N ALA A 145 -25.74 22.82 -8.49
CA ALA A 145 -25.74 21.96 -7.30
C ALA A 145 -25.57 20.48 -7.67
N VAL A 146 -24.74 19.76 -6.89
CA VAL A 146 -24.47 18.33 -7.06
C VAL A 146 -25.15 17.56 -5.94
N SER A 147 -25.84 16.48 -6.29
CA SER A 147 -26.51 15.61 -5.32
C SER A 147 -25.55 14.58 -4.70
N ASP A 148 -25.81 14.19 -3.45
CA ASP A 148 -25.09 13.11 -2.79
C ASP A 148 -25.30 11.78 -3.51
N LEU A 149 -24.26 10.95 -3.57
CA LEU A 149 -24.38 9.58 -4.04
C LEU A 149 -25.15 8.75 -3.02
N THR A 150 -26.30 8.22 -3.44
CA THR A 150 -27.01 7.17 -2.73
C THR A 150 -27.16 5.98 -3.68
N PRO A 151 -26.34 4.92 -3.54
CA PRO A 151 -26.50 3.75 -4.40
C PRO A 151 -27.78 3.00 -4.06
N THR A 152 -28.41 2.44 -5.09
CA THR A 152 -29.62 1.60 -4.95
C THR A 152 -29.32 0.39 -4.06
N GLU A 153 -30.14 0.16 -3.03
CA GLU A 153 -30.00 -1.03 -2.19
C GLU A 153 -30.25 -2.30 -3.03
N PRO A 154 -29.29 -3.24 -3.09
CA PRO A 154 -29.49 -4.49 -3.80
C PRO A 154 -30.53 -5.33 -3.08
N LYS A 155 -31.35 -6.04 -3.86
CA LYS A 155 -32.32 -6.97 -3.29
C LYS A 155 -31.64 -8.31 -3.03
N ILE A 156 -31.58 -8.67 -1.75
CA ILE A 156 -30.97 -9.90 -1.29
C ILE A 156 -31.92 -11.09 -1.49
N THR A 157 -31.35 -12.22 -1.90
CA THR A 157 -32.01 -13.53 -1.91
C THR A 157 -31.25 -14.51 -0.99
N ASP A 158 -31.92 -15.55 -0.53
CA ASP A 158 -31.36 -16.53 0.44
C ASP A 158 -31.02 -17.88 -0.20
N ILE A 159 -30.99 -17.96 -1.53
CA ILE A 159 -30.72 -19.20 -2.26
C ILE A 159 -29.59 -18.95 -3.24
N VAL A 160 -28.43 -19.55 -2.99
CA VAL A 160 -27.29 -19.55 -3.92
C VAL A 160 -27.49 -20.69 -4.92
N PRO A 161 -27.65 -20.42 -6.22
CA PRO A 161 -27.74 -21.46 -7.23
C PRO A 161 -26.49 -22.35 -7.28
N ASP A 162 -26.68 -23.66 -7.52
CA ASP A 162 -25.60 -24.65 -7.58
C ASP A 162 -24.46 -24.30 -8.56
N TYR A 163 -24.75 -23.54 -9.63
CA TYR A 163 -23.71 -23.18 -10.60
C TYR A 163 -22.60 -22.31 -10.00
N TYR A 164 -22.83 -21.62 -8.87
CA TYR A 164 -21.80 -20.81 -8.22
C TYR A 164 -20.69 -21.65 -7.57
N LYS A 165 -20.93 -22.95 -7.32
CA LYS A 165 -19.91 -23.87 -6.80
C LYS A 165 -18.66 -23.95 -7.67
N LYS A 166 -18.77 -23.66 -8.98
CA LYS A 166 -17.59 -23.60 -9.87
C LYS A 166 -16.61 -22.47 -9.50
N TYR A 167 -17.09 -21.43 -8.80
CA TYR A 167 -16.27 -20.31 -8.35
C TYR A 167 -15.59 -20.57 -7.02
N GLU A 168 -15.80 -21.73 -6.37
CA GLU A 168 -15.03 -22.12 -5.19
C GLU A 168 -13.54 -22.26 -5.51
N GLY A 169 -12.69 -21.88 -4.56
CA GLY A 169 -11.25 -22.03 -4.68
C GLY A 169 -10.48 -20.86 -4.09
N LEU A 170 -9.19 -20.83 -4.38
CA LEU A 170 -8.29 -19.78 -3.96
C LEU A 170 -8.30 -18.64 -4.98
N TYR A 171 -8.23 -17.41 -4.48
CA TYR A 171 -8.13 -16.18 -5.25
C TYR A 171 -7.01 -15.35 -4.67
N TYR A 172 -6.24 -14.71 -5.53
CA TYR A 172 -5.49 -13.54 -5.11
C TYR A 172 -6.44 -12.34 -5.20
N ILE A 173 -6.57 -11.59 -4.12
CA ILE A 173 -7.36 -10.36 -4.05
C ILE A 173 -6.42 -9.23 -3.66
N SER A 174 -6.52 -8.10 -4.35
CA SER A 174 -5.77 -6.87 -4.08
C SER A 174 -6.72 -5.68 -4.18
N TYR A 175 -7.15 -5.19 -3.01
CA TYR A 175 -8.06 -4.06 -2.86
C TYR A 175 -7.94 -3.40 -1.49
N ILE A 176 -8.60 -2.25 -1.30
CA ILE A 176 -8.44 -1.35 -0.13
C ILE A 176 -8.61 -2.03 1.24
N TYR A 177 -9.40 -3.11 1.34
CA TYR A 177 -9.65 -3.83 2.60
C TYR A 177 -9.07 -5.24 2.65
N SER A 178 -8.55 -5.76 1.54
CA SER A 178 -7.95 -7.10 1.51
C SER A 178 -6.89 -7.17 0.43
N THR A 179 -5.67 -7.53 0.83
CA THR A 179 -4.59 -7.88 -0.10
C THR A 179 -3.99 -9.20 0.34
N GLY A 180 -3.96 -10.19 -0.55
CA GLY A 180 -3.41 -11.51 -0.28
C GLY A 180 -4.25 -12.65 -0.85
N ILE A 181 -4.00 -13.86 -0.36
CA ILE A 181 -4.71 -15.06 -0.78
C ILE A 181 -5.99 -15.22 0.03
N CYS A 182 -7.10 -15.41 -0.66
CA CYS A 182 -8.41 -15.64 -0.08
C CYS A 182 -8.99 -16.96 -0.57
N ARG A 183 -9.71 -17.67 0.30
CA ARG A 183 -10.56 -18.80 -0.09
C ARG A 183 -12.01 -18.36 -0.23
N ILE A 184 -12.62 -18.73 -1.34
CA ILE A 184 -14.05 -18.58 -1.59
C ILE A 184 -14.73 -19.96 -1.48
N THR A 185 -15.77 -20.04 -0.65
CA THR A 185 -16.65 -21.20 -0.53
C THR A 185 -18.12 -20.78 -0.54
N PHE A 186 -19.02 -21.72 -0.84
CA PHE A 186 -20.46 -21.49 -0.79
C PHE A 186 -21.17 -22.54 0.06
N ASP A 187 -22.25 -22.11 0.73
CA ASP A 187 -23.33 -23.00 1.12
C ASP A 187 -24.60 -22.67 0.31
N ASP A 188 -25.73 -23.33 0.62
CA ASP A 188 -26.99 -23.13 -0.10
C ASP A 188 -27.56 -21.69 0.04
N THR A 189 -27.04 -20.89 0.98
CA THR A 189 -27.58 -19.59 1.40
C THR A 189 -26.61 -18.42 1.29
N ALA A 190 -25.30 -18.68 1.28
CA ALA A 190 -24.28 -17.66 1.38
C ALA A 190 -22.96 -18.06 0.72
N MET A 191 -22.16 -17.03 0.41
CA MET A 191 -20.75 -17.16 0.09
C MET A 191 -19.91 -16.74 1.30
N TYR A 192 -18.77 -17.40 1.48
CA TYR A 192 -17.78 -17.08 2.50
C TYR A 192 -16.45 -16.70 1.85
N LYS A 193 -15.86 -15.60 2.30
CA LYS A 193 -14.52 -15.14 1.90
C LYS A 193 -13.59 -15.19 3.11
N GLU A 194 -12.62 -16.09 3.08
CA GLU A 194 -11.66 -16.32 4.15
C GLU A 194 -10.27 -15.80 3.74
N ASN A 195 -9.69 -14.85 4.48
CA ASN A 195 -8.32 -14.37 4.23
C ASN A 195 -7.32 -15.36 4.83
N LEU A 196 -6.48 -15.99 4.01
CA LEU A 196 -5.55 -17.03 4.44
C LEU A 196 -4.22 -16.46 4.95
N GLY A 197 -3.53 -17.26 5.79
CA GLY A 197 -2.26 -16.92 6.43
C GLY A 197 -2.30 -15.68 7.32
N THR A 198 -3.48 -15.25 7.76
CA THR A 198 -3.66 -14.18 8.74
C THR A 198 -4.08 -14.75 10.10
N ASP A 199 -3.91 -13.98 11.17
CA ASP A 199 -4.43 -14.36 12.49
C ASP A 199 -5.97 -14.17 12.59
N ASN A 200 -6.64 -13.74 11.51
CA ASN A 200 -8.09 -13.55 11.50
C ASN A 200 -8.81 -14.89 11.29
N ALA A 201 -9.55 -15.33 12.32
CA ALA A 201 -10.15 -16.65 12.36
C ALA A 201 -11.58 -16.74 11.79
N SER A 202 -12.17 -15.65 11.27
CA SER A 202 -13.58 -15.65 10.85
C SER A 202 -13.76 -15.20 9.39
N PRO A 203 -14.36 -16.03 8.53
CA PRO A 203 -14.63 -15.66 7.15
C PRO A 203 -15.71 -14.58 7.09
N GLU A 204 -15.56 -13.66 6.14
CA GLU A 204 -16.59 -12.68 5.81
C GLU A 204 -17.75 -13.37 5.08
N ARG A 205 -18.98 -12.97 5.41
CA ARG A 205 -20.20 -13.56 4.85
C ARG A 205 -20.83 -12.64 3.83
N TYR A 206 -21.29 -13.22 2.72
CA TYR A 206 -21.98 -12.51 1.66
C TYR A 206 -23.26 -13.23 1.27
N LYS A 207 -24.29 -12.45 0.93
CA LYS A 207 -25.56 -12.98 0.39
C LYS A 207 -25.73 -12.61 -1.08
N ILE A 208 -26.32 -13.52 -1.83
CA ILE A 208 -26.59 -13.32 -3.25
C ILE A 208 -27.68 -12.27 -3.47
N THR A 209 -27.53 -11.46 -4.50
CA THR A 209 -28.48 -10.41 -4.90
C THR A 209 -29.25 -10.82 -6.17
N GLU A 210 -30.41 -10.20 -6.44
CA GLU A 210 -31.23 -10.51 -7.64
C GLU A 210 -30.47 -10.29 -8.97
N ASP A 211 -29.48 -9.40 -8.98
CA ASP A 211 -28.59 -9.09 -10.12
C ASP A 211 -27.34 -10.00 -10.21
N GLY A 212 -27.21 -10.99 -9.32
CA GLY A 212 -26.14 -11.98 -9.35
C GLY A 212 -24.82 -11.55 -8.71
N GLY A 213 -24.83 -10.47 -7.92
CA GLY A 213 -23.74 -10.09 -7.03
C GLY A 213 -23.82 -10.78 -5.67
N PHE A 214 -22.75 -10.67 -4.89
CA PHE A 214 -22.68 -11.12 -3.50
C PHE A 214 -22.41 -9.92 -2.62
N VAL A 215 -23.40 -9.46 -1.86
CA VAL A 215 -23.28 -8.30 -0.97
C VAL A 215 -22.83 -8.72 0.42
N ARG A 216 -21.86 -8.00 0.98
CA ARG A 216 -21.34 -8.27 2.33
C ARG A 216 -22.42 -8.02 3.38
N VAL A 217 -22.56 -8.96 4.31
CA VAL A 217 -23.48 -8.86 5.45
C VAL A 217 -22.74 -9.09 6.76
N ASN A 218 -23.25 -8.49 7.84
CA ASN A 218 -22.80 -8.80 9.18
C ASN A 218 -23.38 -10.14 9.69
N ASP A 219 -23.02 -10.55 10.90
CA ASP A 219 -23.49 -11.80 11.52
C ASP A 219 -25.02 -11.92 11.63
N SER A 220 -25.73 -10.78 11.69
CA SER A 220 -27.20 -10.74 11.70
C SER A 220 -27.83 -10.87 10.30
N GLY A 221 -27.02 -11.00 9.25
CA GLY A 221 -27.45 -11.08 7.86
C GLY A 221 -27.89 -9.74 7.26
N LYS A 222 -27.57 -8.62 7.91
CA LYS A 222 -27.87 -7.27 7.41
C LYS A 222 -26.67 -6.72 6.65
N MET A 223 -26.94 -5.96 5.59
CA MET A 223 -25.91 -5.22 4.86
C MET A 223 -25.13 -4.31 5.80
N THR A 224 -23.83 -4.21 5.56
CA THR A 224 -22.97 -3.22 6.23
C THR A 224 -23.21 -1.82 5.65
N ALA A 225 -22.81 -0.78 6.41
CA ALA A 225 -22.92 0.61 5.95
C ALA A 225 -22.03 0.84 4.73
N ASP A 226 -20.79 0.35 4.78
CA ASP A 226 -19.98 0.14 3.59
C ASP A 226 -20.59 -1.02 2.81
N ARG A 227 -20.91 -0.77 1.55
CA ARG A 227 -21.58 -1.74 0.69
C ARG A 227 -20.58 -2.30 -0.29
N GLU A 228 -20.04 -3.45 0.05
CA GLU A 228 -19.16 -4.25 -0.81
C GLU A 228 -20.01 -5.32 -1.52
N ILE A 229 -19.97 -5.35 -2.84
CA ILE A 229 -20.63 -6.36 -3.67
C ILE A 229 -19.60 -6.98 -4.60
N LEU A 230 -19.50 -8.31 -4.55
CA LEU A 230 -18.58 -9.09 -5.39
C LEU A 230 -19.34 -9.73 -6.56
N TYR A 231 -18.78 -9.63 -7.76
CA TYR A 231 -19.29 -10.28 -8.97
C TYR A 231 -18.20 -11.19 -9.54
N PHE A 232 -18.58 -12.42 -9.92
CA PHE A 232 -17.69 -13.33 -10.63
C PHE A 232 -17.86 -13.14 -12.13
N GLU A 233 -16.77 -12.86 -12.83
CA GLU A 233 -16.76 -12.66 -14.27
C GLU A 233 -15.74 -13.60 -14.93
N GLU A 234 -16.17 -14.31 -15.98
CA GLU A 234 -15.31 -15.18 -16.78
C GLU A 234 -14.85 -14.45 -18.04
N LYS A 235 -13.54 -14.37 -18.24
CA LYS A 235 -12.93 -13.71 -19.40
C LYS A 235 -11.64 -14.43 -19.78
N ASP A 236 -11.47 -14.69 -21.07
CA ASP A 236 -10.26 -15.33 -21.64
C ASP A 236 -9.85 -16.65 -20.92
N GLY A 237 -10.84 -17.43 -20.46
CA GLY A 237 -10.63 -18.69 -19.74
C GLY A 237 -10.26 -18.55 -18.26
N LYS A 238 -10.23 -17.32 -17.73
CA LYS A 238 -9.97 -17.00 -16.33
C LYS A 238 -11.23 -16.54 -15.62
N ILE A 239 -11.21 -16.62 -14.29
CA ILE A 239 -12.27 -16.11 -13.42
C ILE A 239 -11.71 -14.94 -12.62
N PHE A 240 -12.38 -13.80 -12.73
CA PHE A 240 -12.07 -12.58 -11.99
C PHE A 240 -13.17 -12.24 -10.99
N ILE A 241 -12.79 -11.52 -9.95
CA ILE A 241 -13.71 -10.86 -9.02
C ILE A 241 -13.72 -9.38 -9.38
N ARG A 242 -14.90 -8.86 -9.71
CA ARG A 242 -15.17 -7.42 -9.76
C ARG A 242 -15.83 -7.00 -8.46
N THR A 243 -15.31 -5.95 -7.83
CA THR A 243 -15.87 -5.40 -6.59
C THR A 243 -16.50 -4.05 -6.89
N GLU A 244 -17.74 -3.89 -6.45
CA GLU A 244 -18.36 -2.58 -6.26
C GLU A 244 -18.31 -2.24 -4.78
N LEU A 245 -17.73 -1.09 -4.43
CA LEU A 245 -17.66 -0.60 -3.06
C LEU A 245 -18.28 0.79 -2.98
N PHE A 246 -19.31 0.93 -2.16
CA PHE A 246 -19.71 2.22 -1.61
C PHE A 246 -19.18 2.34 -0.19
N ALA A 247 -18.21 3.23 0.04
CA ALA A 247 -17.62 3.44 1.35
C ALA A 247 -18.17 4.72 1.99
N VAL A 248 -18.57 4.64 3.26
CA VAL A 248 -19.05 5.80 4.02
C VAL A 248 -17.96 6.26 4.97
N TYR A 249 -17.56 7.52 4.86
CA TYR A 249 -16.61 8.18 5.74
C TYR A 249 -17.36 9.15 6.66
N PRO A 250 -17.68 8.77 7.92
CA PRO A 250 -18.51 9.58 8.80
C PRO A 250 -17.98 11.01 8.95
N GLY A 251 -18.79 11.99 8.55
CA GLY A 251 -18.44 13.41 8.61
C GLY A 251 -17.54 13.93 7.48
N LEU A 252 -17.07 13.07 6.57
CA LEU A 252 -16.21 13.45 5.42
C LEU A 252 -16.86 13.20 4.05
N GLY A 253 -17.80 12.26 3.95
CA GLY A 253 -18.52 11.98 2.70
C GLY A 253 -18.57 10.49 2.37
N ASN A 254 -18.64 10.17 1.08
CA ASN A 254 -18.68 8.79 0.58
C ASN A 254 -17.94 8.67 -0.76
N THR A 255 -17.57 7.45 -1.10
CA THR A 255 -17.02 7.09 -2.42
C THR A 255 -17.82 5.95 -3.04
N LEU A 256 -17.73 5.82 -4.37
CA LEU A 256 -18.26 4.69 -5.10
C LEU A 256 -17.23 4.25 -6.12
N ASP A 257 -16.71 3.04 -5.93
CA ASP A 257 -15.68 2.45 -6.77
C ASP A 257 -16.18 1.14 -7.39
N SER A 258 -15.84 0.89 -8.65
CA SER A 258 -16.06 -0.39 -9.34
C SER A 258 -14.80 -0.76 -10.10
N MET A 259 -14.21 -1.91 -9.77
CA MET A 259 -13.03 -2.41 -10.48
C MET A 259 -12.86 -3.92 -10.30
N TYR A 260 -12.05 -4.54 -11.16
CA TYR A 260 -11.55 -5.88 -10.89
C TYR A 260 -10.57 -5.84 -9.72
N THR A 261 -10.70 -6.77 -8.78
CA THR A 261 -9.90 -6.80 -7.55
C THR A 261 -9.29 -8.16 -7.29
N GLY A 262 -9.74 -9.21 -7.97
CA GLY A 262 -9.21 -10.55 -7.76
C GLY A 262 -9.22 -11.44 -8.98
N GLU A 263 -8.36 -12.45 -8.94
CA GLU A 263 -8.23 -13.50 -9.95
C GLU A 263 -8.17 -14.86 -9.26
N LYS A 264 -8.91 -15.84 -9.79
CA LYS A 264 -8.87 -17.22 -9.30
C LYS A 264 -7.49 -17.80 -9.56
N MET A 265 -6.89 -18.37 -8.52
CA MET A 265 -5.57 -18.98 -8.58
C MET A 265 -5.63 -20.33 -9.28
N GLU A 266 -4.61 -20.63 -10.08
CA GLU A 266 -4.38 -21.96 -10.62
C GLU A 266 -3.72 -22.85 -9.55
N GLU A 267 -3.87 -24.16 -9.65
CA GLU A 267 -3.06 -25.08 -8.86
C GLU A 267 -1.57 -24.91 -9.22
N ASN A 268 -0.68 -24.94 -8.22
CA ASN A 268 0.76 -24.89 -8.44
C ASN A 268 1.50 -26.05 -7.76
N PRO A 269 1.39 -27.28 -8.30
CA PRO A 269 2.13 -28.41 -7.74
C PRO A 269 3.63 -28.21 -7.95
N VAL A 270 4.37 -28.06 -6.85
CA VAL A 270 5.84 -28.01 -6.83
C VAL A 270 6.43 -29.30 -6.26
N SER A 271 7.73 -29.53 -6.47
CA SER A 271 8.39 -30.68 -5.84
C SER A 271 8.43 -30.52 -4.31
N PRO A 272 8.53 -31.63 -3.55
CA PRO A 272 8.72 -31.54 -2.10
C PRO A 272 9.97 -30.76 -1.68
N SER A 273 11.03 -30.78 -2.49
CA SER A 273 12.26 -30.01 -2.21
C SER A 273 12.02 -28.51 -2.28
N VAL A 274 11.29 -28.06 -3.30
CA VAL A 274 10.90 -26.65 -3.45
C VAL A 274 10.06 -26.20 -2.27
N GLN A 275 8.97 -26.91 -1.97
CA GLN A 275 8.10 -26.53 -0.85
C GLN A 275 8.86 -26.49 0.48
N GLN A 276 9.67 -27.52 0.77
CA GLN A 276 10.46 -27.58 2.00
C GLN A 276 11.42 -26.39 2.12
N ARG A 277 12.09 -26.00 1.03
CA ARG A 277 13.04 -24.87 1.04
C ARG A 277 12.34 -23.57 1.45
N TRP A 278 11.16 -23.30 0.89
CA TRP A 278 10.38 -22.10 1.24
C TRP A 278 9.76 -22.19 2.64
N ASP A 279 9.37 -23.37 3.12
CA ASP A 279 8.91 -23.60 4.49
C ASP A 279 10.01 -23.34 5.53
N GLU A 280 11.26 -23.67 5.22
CA GLU A 280 12.40 -23.34 6.07
C GLU A 280 12.66 -21.82 6.08
N LEU A 281 12.53 -21.15 4.93
CA LEU A 281 12.65 -19.68 4.82
C LEU A 281 11.51 -18.94 5.54
N SER A 282 10.31 -19.50 5.62
CA SER A 282 9.17 -18.88 6.32
C SER A 282 9.40 -18.73 7.83
N GLN A 283 10.34 -19.47 8.40
CA GLN A 283 10.78 -19.32 9.80
C GLN A 283 11.76 -18.16 10.00
N THR A 284 12.27 -17.58 8.91
CA THR A 284 13.26 -16.51 8.94
C THR A 284 12.57 -15.14 8.82
N VAL A 285 13.00 -14.19 9.64
CA VAL A 285 12.68 -12.78 9.45
C VAL A 285 13.80 -12.13 8.66
N PHE A 286 13.43 -11.29 7.69
CA PHE A 286 14.37 -10.54 6.87
C PHE A 286 14.29 -9.05 7.20
N VAL A 287 15.38 -8.33 6.97
CA VAL A 287 15.45 -6.88 7.15
C VAL A 287 16.12 -6.20 5.96
N THR A 288 15.52 -5.15 5.42
CA THR A 288 16.09 -4.36 4.32
C THR A 288 17.42 -3.74 4.73
N TYR A 289 18.41 -3.79 3.84
CA TYR A 289 19.74 -3.24 4.13
C TYR A 289 20.24 -2.24 3.08
N ASN A 290 19.69 -2.19 1.87
CA ASN A 290 20.32 -1.48 0.75
C ASN A 290 19.77 -0.07 0.46
N GLU A 291 19.02 0.47 1.39
CA GLU A 291 18.34 1.74 1.24
C GLU A 291 19.22 2.95 1.60
N LYS A 292 18.81 4.14 1.15
CA LYS A 292 19.49 5.40 1.50
C LYS A 292 19.12 5.83 2.92
N TRP A 293 20.03 6.55 3.59
CA TRP A 293 19.77 7.07 4.93
C TRP A 293 18.58 8.04 5.03
N THR A 294 18.13 8.62 3.92
CA THR A 294 16.93 9.48 3.84
C THR A 294 15.63 8.70 3.64
N THR A 295 15.70 7.40 3.35
CA THR A 295 14.50 6.60 3.06
C THR A 295 13.63 6.46 4.28
N GLN A 296 12.34 6.26 4.05
CA GLN A 296 11.39 5.91 5.11
C GLN A 296 11.15 4.42 5.20
N GLN A 297 11.71 3.61 4.29
CA GLN A 297 11.60 2.15 4.36
C GLN A 297 12.19 1.58 5.66
N TYR A 298 13.13 2.29 6.30
CA TYR A 298 13.64 1.94 7.63
C TYR A 298 12.67 2.23 8.78
N GLU A 299 11.50 2.83 8.56
CA GLU A 299 10.50 2.87 9.63
C GLU A 299 9.85 1.50 9.87
N SER A 300 9.90 0.65 8.86
CA SER A 300 9.33 -0.68 8.90
C SER A 300 10.03 -1.66 7.94
N PRO A 301 11.32 -1.94 8.15
CA PRO A 301 12.17 -2.63 7.17
C PRO A 301 12.06 -4.15 7.22
N PHE A 302 11.17 -4.70 8.05
CA PHE A 302 11.13 -6.13 8.33
C PHE A 302 10.13 -6.86 7.44
N TYR A 303 10.59 -7.96 6.86
CA TYR A 303 9.82 -8.83 5.98
C TYR A 303 9.67 -10.22 6.56
N ARG A 304 8.56 -10.87 6.24
CA ARG A 304 8.26 -12.26 6.56
C ARG A 304 7.73 -12.96 5.34
N ILE A 305 8.18 -14.19 5.14
CA ILE A 305 7.61 -15.12 4.17
C ILE A 305 6.63 -16.00 4.92
N VAL A 306 5.48 -16.27 4.33
CA VAL A 306 4.47 -17.18 4.88
C VAL A 306 4.19 -18.25 3.84
N THR A 307 4.32 -19.51 4.25
CA THR A 307 3.85 -20.70 3.53
C THR A 307 2.75 -21.37 4.35
N ASP A 308 1.85 -22.08 3.67
CA ASP A 308 0.80 -22.86 4.33
C ASP A 308 0.34 -24.01 3.42
N GLU A 309 -0.09 -25.12 4.02
CA GLU A 309 -0.71 -26.25 3.30
C GLU A 309 -2.01 -25.85 2.60
N GLU A 310 -2.65 -24.76 3.03
CA GLU A 310 -3.88 -24.24 2.42
C GLU A 310 -3.67 -23.55 1.07
N PHE A 311 -2.44 -23.17 0.72
CA PHE A 311 -2.08 -22.56 -0.58
C PHE A 311 -0.71 -23.11 -1.08
N PRO A 312 -0.61 -24.42 -1.34
CA PRO A 312 0.67 -25.06 -1.68
C PRO A 312 1.21 -24.53 -3.01
N GLY A 313 2.54 -24.40 -3.09
CA GLY A 313 3.20 -23.80 -4.25
C GLY A 313 3.09 -22.27 -4.32
N TYR A 314 2.58 -21.61 -3.29
CA TYR A 314 2.55 -20.16 -3.19
C TYR A 314 3.17 -19.70 -1.87
N ILE A 315 3.68 -18.48 -1.88
CA ILE A 315 4.10 -17.77 -0.68
C ILE A 315 3.32 -16.47 -0.53
N MET A 316 3.22 -15.98 0.70
CA MET A 316 2.93 -14.57 0.94
C MET A 316 4.16 -13.87 1.51
N VAL A 317 4.46 -12.70 0.96
CA VAL A 317 5.48 -11.79 1.48
C VAL A 317 4.75 -10.70 2.27
N LYS A 318 5.12 -10.52 3.54
CA LYS A 318 4.48 -9.60 4.48
C LYS A 318 5.47 -8.60 5.04
N ASN A 319 5.11 -7.34 5.01
CA ASN A 319 5.74 -6.27 5.77
C ASN A 319 4.65 -5.31 6.30
N SER A 320 5.04 -4.17 6.84
CA SER A 320 4.11 -3.11 7.26
C SER A 320 3.34 -2.46 6.11
N ALA A 321 3.91 -2.44 4.90
CA ALA A 321 3.33 -1.82 3.72
C ALA A 321 2.23 -2.71 3.11
N GLY A 322 2.20 -3.99 3.46
CA GLY A 322 1.09 -4.88 3.18
C GLY A 322 1.52 -6.32 2.97
N VAL A 323 0.67 -7.05 2.26
CA VAL A 323 0.87 -8.45 1.88
C VAL A 323 0.89 -8.53 0.36
N ARG A 324 1.75 -9.37 -0.19
CA ARG A 324 1.72 -9.80 -1.59
C ARG A 324 1.83 -11.32 -1.65
N ALA A 325 1.44 -11.91 -2.76
CA ALA A 325 1.52 -13.35 -2.96
C ALA A 325 2.26 -13.65 -4.26
N GLU A 326 3.18 -14.60 -4.18
CA GLU A 326 4.00 -15.02 -5.32
C GLU A 326 3.86 -16.52 -5.56
N LYS A 327 4.00 -16.91 -6.84
CA LYS A 327 3.95 -18.30 -7.28
C LYS A 327 5.36 -18.88 -7.26
N LEU A 328 5.56 -19.97 -6.53
CA LEU A 328 6.84 -20.66 -6.49
C LEU A 328 7.18 -21.26 -7.86
N THR A 329 8.40 -21.04 -8.33
CA THR A 329 8.90 -21.64 -9.58
C THR A 329 10.00 -22.67 -9.34
N ASP A 330 10.85 -22.45 -8.35
CA ASP A 330 11.89 -23.39 -7.91
C ASP A 330 12.34 -23.08 -6.46
N GLU A 331 13.44 -23.70 -6.00
CA GLU A 331 13.97 -23.56 -4.65
C GLU A 331 14.39 -22.12 -4.28
N ASP A 332 14.66 -21.26 -5.27
CA ASP A 332 15.23 -19.93 -5.04
C ASP A 332 14.41 -18.80 -5.71
N HIS A 333 13.37 -19.12 -6.50
CA HIS A 333 12.55 -18.13 -7.21
C HIS A 333 11.06 -18.28 -6.95
N ALA A 334 10.39 -17.14 -6.78
CA ALA A 334 8.95 -17.01 -6.80
C ALA A 334 8.56 -15.75 -7.58
N GLY A 335 7.53 -15.84 -8.42
CA GLY A 335 7.17 -14.73 -9.31
C GLY A 335 5.70 -14.36 -9.30
N PHE A 336 5.43 -13.14 -9.74
CA PHE A 336 4.06 -12.65 -9.86
C PHE A 336 3.31 -13.51 -10.88
N PHE A 337 2.02 -13.73 -10.66
CA PHE A 337 1.24 -14.69 -11.46
C PHE A 337 -0.14 -14.19 -11.89
N THR A 338 -0.55 -13.00 -11.45
CA THR A 338 -1.87 -12.46 -11.71
C THR A 338 -1.90 -11.48 -12.88
N SER A 339 -3.09 -11.33 -13.44
CA SER A 339 -3.41 -10.54 -14.63
C SER A 339 -4.70 -9.75 -14.44
N ILE A 340 -5.00 -9.37 -13.19
CA ILE A 340 -6.21 -8.64 -12.83
C ILE A 340 -6.25 -7.34 -13.67
N PRO A 341 -7.29 -7.11 -14.47
CA PRO A 341 -7.27 -6.04 -15.44
C PRO A 341 -7.72 -4.71 -14.79
N SER A 342 -6.93 -4.24 -13.84
CA SER A 342 -7.12 -3.00 -13.08
C SER A 342 -5.82 -2.60 -12.36
N SER A 343 -5.86 -1.49 -11.62
CA SER A 343 -4.77 -1.06 -10.72
C SER A 343 -4.44 -2.06 -9.61
N ALA A 344 -5.29 -3.07 -9.35
CA ALA A 344 -5.01 -4.16 -8.42
C ALA A 344 -3.74 -4.95 -8.79
N ASN A 345 -3.29 -4.85 -10.05
CA ASN A 345 -2.09 -5.51 -10.59
C ASN A 345 -0.89 -4.54 -10.80
N ARG A 346 -0.83 -3.41 -10.08
CA ARG A 346 0.21 -2.38 -10.25
C ARG A 346 1.49 -2.66 -9.44
N ASP A 347 1.35 -3.03 -8.17
CA ASP A 347 2.45 -3.10 -7.20
C ASP A 347 3.02 -4.53 -7.10
N LEU A 348 3.60 -5.00 -8.22
CA LEU A 348 4.12 -6.36 -8.39
C LEU A 348 5.64 -6.41 -8.24
N TYR A 349 6.16 -7.53 -7.74
CA TYR A 349 7.58 -7.86 -7.77
C TYR A 349 7.77 -9.37 -7.89
N ASP A 350 8.97 -9.77 -8.29
CA ASP A 350 9.44 -11.15 -8.21
C ASP A 350 10.41 -11.26 -7.03
N VAL A 351 10.53 -12.46 -6.49
CA VAL A 351 11.45 -12.82 -5.40
C VAL A 351 12.56 -13.71 -5.93
N GLU A 352 13.79 -13.37 -5.58
CA GLU A 352 14.97 -14.21 -5.74
C GLU A 352 15.66 -14.41 -4.38
N ILE A 353 16.04 -15.66 -4.10
CA ILE A 353 16.81 -16.02 -2.91
C ILE A 353 18.27 -16.19 -3.33
N THR A 354 19.16 -15.38 -2.75
CA THR A 354 20.60 -15.43 -3.05
C THR A 354 21.44 -15.63 -1.79
N GLU A 355 22.70 -16.01 -1.93
CA GLU A 355 23.67 -16.01 -0.82
C GLU A 355 24.56 -14.78 -0.95
N GLN A 356 24.65 -13.98 0.12
CA GLN A 356 25.40 -12.72 0.11
C GLN A 356 26.38 -12.66 1.29
N THR A 357 27.49 -11.97 1.09
CA THR A 357 28.44 -11.63 2.17
C THR A 357 28.44 -10.12 2.37
N TYR A 358 28.19 -9.71 3.61
CA TYR A 358 28.04 -8.30 3.99
C TYR A 358 29.37 -7.72 4.45
N GLY A 359 29.46 -6.39 4.53
CA GLY A 359 30.62 -5.63 4.98
C GLY A 359 31.01 -5.90 6.43
N ASP A 360 30.11 -6.44 7.25
CA ASP A 360 30.40 -6.96 8.59
C ASP A 360 31.11 -8.33 8.59
N GLY A 361 31.32 -8.93 7.41
CA GLY A 361 31.99 -10.22 7.22
C GLY A 361 31.08 -11.44 7.42
N THR A 362 29.79 -11.25 7.72
CA THR A 362 28.82 -12.35 7.79
C THR A 362 28.35 -12.74 6.40
N SER A 363 28.02 -14.02 6.21
CA SER A 363 27.37 -14.52 5.00
C SER A 363 26.03 -15.12 5.36
N SER A 364 24.99 -14.77 4.62
CA SER A 364 23.66 -15.35 4.79
C SER A 364 22.84 -15.27 3.52
N VAL A 365 21.73 -15.99 3.54
CA VAL A 365 20.64 -15.79 2.61
C VAL A 365 20.21 -14.31 2.54
N SER A 366 19.99 -13.84 1.31
CA SER A 366 19.38 -12.58 0.93
C SER A 366 18.06 -12.87 0.23
N PHE A 367 17.04 -12.12 0.59
CA PHE A 367 15.73 -12.08 -0.04
C PHE A 367 15.70 -10.81 -0.89
N ASP A 368 15.76 -10.99 -2.21
CA ASP A 368 15.90 -9.91 -3.18
C ASP A 368 14.59 -9.76 -3.95
N LEU A 369 14.08 -8.52 -4.05
CA LEU A 369 12.89 -8.17 -4.80
C LEU A 369 13.26 -7.52 -6.13
N SER A 370 12.48 -7.77 -7.18
CA SER A 370 12.73 -7.19 -8.51
C SER A 370 12.52 -5.67 -8.58
N ASP A 371 11.96 -5.05 -7.55
CA ASP A 371 11.91 -3.58 -7.36
C ASP A 371 13.25 -2.97 -6.89
N GLY A 372 14.25 -3.82 -6.61
CA GLY A 372 15.58 -3.44 -6.16
C GLY A 372 15.78 -3.52 -4.64
N THR A 373 14.74 -3.80 -3.86
CA THR A 373 14.85 -4.03 -2.41
C THR A 373 15.65 -5.29 -2.14
N ARG A 374 16.59 -5.22 -1.20
CA ARG A 374 17.36 -6.38 -0.73
C ARG A 374 17.29 -6.50 0.77
N CYS A 375 16.98 -7.71 1.23
CA CYS A 375 16.77 -7.99 2.63
C CYS A 375 17.68 -9.13 3.09
N ARG A 376 18.26 -9.00 4.29
CA ARG A 376 19.11 -10.04 4.89
C ARG A 376 18.43 -10.70 6.07
N SER A 377 18.76 -11.96 6.35
CA SER A 377 18.26 -12.65 7.54
C SER A 377 18.66 -11.94 8.83
N VAL A 378 17.71 -11.71 9.75
CA VAL A 378 17.99 -11.11 11.06
C VAL A 378 18.84 -12.00 11.96
N ASP A 379 18.86 -13.31 11.71
CA ASP A 379 19.62 -14.28 12.51
C ASP A 379 21.13 -14.18 12.24
N SER A 380 21.48 -13.70 11.04
CA SER A 380 22.87 -13.43 10.63
C SER A 380 23.45 -12.18 11.28
N LEU A 381 22.62 -11.31 11.87
CA LEU A 381 23.07 -10.01 12.32
C LEU A 381 24.11 -10.14 13.45
N PRO A 382 25.21 -9.36 13.40
CA PRO A 382 26.16 -9.26 14.49
C PRO A 382 25.48 -8.73 15.76
N VAL A 383 26.11 -8.97 16.91
CA VAL A 383 25.63 -8.50 18.21
C VAL A 383 26.25 -7.14 18.53
N PHE A 384 25.44 -6.19 18.96
CA PHE A 384 25.87 -4.88 19.42
C PHE A 384 26.26 -4.95 20.90
N THR A 385 27.56 -4.86 21.18
CA THR A 385 28.17 -5.02 22.50
C THR A 385 28.88 -3.75 22.95
N ALA A 386 29.19 -3.66 24.25
CA ALA A 386 29.78 -2.45 24.84
C ALA A 386 31.18 -2.06 24.33
N ASP A 387 31.90 -2.96 23.64
CA ASP A 387 33.22 -2.72 23.05
C ASP A 387 33.16 -2.05 21.67
N ILE A 388 31.98 -1.99 21.05
CA ILE A 388 31.78 -1.27 19.79
C ILE A 388 31.78 0.23 20.06
N THR A 389 32.84 0.90 19.61
CA THR A 389 33.05 2.36 19.80
C THR A 389 32.95 3.15 18.49
N GLU A 390 33.05 2.48 17.35
CA GLU A 390 32.98 3.08 16.02
C GLU A 390 32.33 2.10 15.02
N ILE A 391 31.43 2.62 14.18
CA ILE A 391 30.76 1.87 13.10
C ILE A 391 31.03 2.56 11.76
N PRO A 392 31.67 1.89 10.78
CA PRO A 392 31.82 2.42 9.44
C PRO A 392 30.48 2.39 8.69
N LEU A 393 30.22 3.44 7.89
CA LEU A 393 29.03 3.54 7.05
C LEU A 393 29.37 3.24 5.59
N HIS A 394 28.41 2.66 4.88
CA HIS A 394 28.53 2.24 3.49
C HIS A 394 27.26 2.60 2.70
N ASN A 395 27.45 3.12 1.48
CA ASN A 395 26.35 3.36 0.55
C ASN A 395 25.60 2.04 0.29
N SER A 396 24.27 2.09 0.36
CA SER A 396 23.41 0.94 0.04
C SER A 396 23.75 -0.32 0.83
N GLU A 397 24.28 -0.15 2.05
CA GLU A 397 24.45 -1.23 3.01
C GLU A 397 24.43 -0.70 4.45
N ALA A 398 23.26 -0.77 5.09
CA ALA A 398 23.08 -0.44 6.48
C ALA A 398 23.82 -1.41 7.40
N ALA A 399 24.52 -0.85 8.40
CA ALA A 399 25.15 -1.63 9.46
C ALA A 399 24.08 -1.99 10.51
N TRP A 400 23.63 -3.23 10.45
CA TRP A 400 22.60 -3.78 11.33
C TRP A 400 23.19 -4.61 12.46
N TYR A 401 22.56 -4.52 13.64
CA TYR A 401 22.93 -5.33 14.80
C TYR A 401 21.71 -5.78 15.60
N ARG A 402 21.82 -6.94 16.24
CA ARG A 402 20.99 -7.33 17.39
C ARG A 402 21.55 -6.71 18.66
N ILE A 403 20.73 -6.14 19.51
CA ILE A 403 21.19 -5.55 20.77
C ILE A 403 21.63 -6.68 21.72
N GLY A 404 22.88 -6.65 22.16
CA GLY A 404 23.44 -7.64 23.08
C GLY A 404 22.80 -7.57 24.47
N GLU A 405 22.80 -8.71 25.19
CA GLU A 405 22.26 -8.79 26.56
C GLU A 405 22.93 -7.79 27.51
N ASP A 406 24.22 -7.50 27.29
CA ASP A 406 24.99 -6.53 28.07
C ASP A 406 24.59 -5.07 27.77
N MET A 407 23.99 -4.81 26.61
CA MET A 407 23.54 -3.48 26.17
C MET A 407 22.04 -3.27 26.35
N GLY A 408 21.25 -4.34 26.47
CA GLY A 408 19.80 -4.27 26.69
C GLY A 408 19.43 -3.47 27.94
N GLY A 409 18.53 -2.49 27.77
CA GLY A 409 18.06 -1.60 28.83
C GLY A 409 19.02 -0.45 29.18
N LYS A 410 20.16 -0.33 28.49
CA LYS A 410 21.06 0.83 28.58
C LYS A 410 20.69 1.89 27.56
N SER A 411 21.37 3.02 27.63
CA SER A 411 21.30 4.07 26.61
C SER A 411 22.71 4.43 26.14
N ILE A 412 22.82 4.83 24.88
CA ILE A 412 24.08 5.30 24.27
C ILE A 412 23.91 6.74 23.79
N ALA A 413 25.03 7.41 23.54
CA ALA A 413 25.05 8.62 22.71
C ALA A 413 25.87 8.35 21.44
N VAL A 414 25.55 9.06 20.36
CA VAL A 414 26.24 8.88 19.07
C VAL A 414 26.72 10.22 18.50
N GLU A 415 27.94 10.22 17.94
CA GLU A 415 28.41 11.28 17.04
C GLU A 415 28.36 10.72 15.62
N ARG A 416 27.57 11.34 14.74
CA ARG A 416 27.28 10.85 13.38
C ARG A 416 27.46 11.94 12.32
N PRO A 417 27.73 11.60 11.05
CA PRO A 417 27.67 12.54 9.94
C PRO A 417 26.24 13.04 9.66
N ASP A 418 26.09 14.18 9.00
CA ASP A 418 24.77 14.72 8.61
C ASP A 418 24.04 13.79 7.62
N ASN A 419 24.77 13.17 6.69
CA ASN A 419 24.30 12.21 5.70
C ASN A 419 24.19 10.78 6.27
N SER A 420 23.61 10.65 7.46
CA SER A 420 23.41 9.37 8.14
C SER A 420 22.15 9.36 9.00
N ALA A 421 21.67 8.17 9.36
CA ALA A 421 20.55 7.98 10.24
C ALA A 421 20.77 6.77 11.17
N VAL A 422 20.13 6.81 12.35
CA VAL A 422 20.10 5.71 13.31
C VAL A 422 18.66 5.34 13.62
N PHE A 423 18.38 4.04 13.59
CA PHE A 423 17.06 3.49 13.89
C PHE A 423 17.16 2.41 14.96
N VAL A 424 16.23 2.40 15.91
CA VAL A 424 16.16 1.37 16.96
C VAL A 424 14.78 0.77 17.01
N TYR A 425 14.73 -0.56 17.10
CA TYR A 425 13.50 -1.34 17.11
C TYR A 425 13.46 -2.26 18.31
N ASN A 426 12.27 -2.54 18.82
CA ASN A 426 12.10 -3.53 19.88
C ASN A 426 12.12 -4.96 19.33
N LYS A 427 12.00 -5.95 20.24
CA LYS A 427 11.91 -7.38 19.89
C LYS A 427 10.70 -7.76 19.03
N PHE A 428 9.68 -6.92 18.99
CA PHE A 428 8.51 -7.08 18.14
C PHE A 428 8.68 -6.43 16.77
N ARG A 429 9.86 -5.83 16.50
CA ARG A 429 10.27 -5.13 15.27
C ARG A 429 9.56 -3.79 15.08
N GLU A 430 9.02 -3.21 16.14
CA GLU A 430 8.42 -1.88 16.11
C GLU A 430 9.51 -0.83 16.28
N LEU A 431 9.48 0.22 15.46
CA LEU A 431 10.39 1.36 15.56
C LEU A 431 10.16 2.12 16.88
N LEU A 432 11.22 2.30 17.66
CA LEU A 432 11.22 3.05 18.93
C LEU A 432 11.99 4.37 18.85
N TYR A 433 12.94 4.48 17.94
CA TYR A 433 13.76 5.68 17.76
C TYR A 433 14.20 5.80 16.31
N SER A 434 14.14 7.02 15.78
CA SER A 434 14.74 7.40 14.49
C SER A 434 15.34 8.80 14.62
N THR A 435 16.51 9.00 14.02
CA THR A 435 17.12 10.34 13.88
C THR A 435 16.42 11.24 12.88
N HIS A 436 15.46 10.73 12.10
CA HIS A 436 14.59 11.56 11.25
C HIS A 436 13.55 12.35 12.03
N ILE A 437 13.30 11.95 13.28
CA ILE A 437 12.46 12.71 14.19
C ILE A 437 13.17 14.03 14.49
N LYS A 438 12.46 15.13 14.26
CA LYS A 438 12.95 16.46 14.57
C LYS A 438 13.20 16.58 16.07
N ASP A 439 14.35 17.14 16.42
CA ASP A 439 14.83 17.25 17.80
C ASP A 439 14.94 15.89 18.51
N ALA A 440 15.22 14.81 17.75
CA ALA A 440 15.48 13.48 18.30
C ALA A 440 16.49 13.56 19.45
N SER A 441 16.20 12.84 20.53
CA SER A 441 17.08 12.76 21.69
C SER A 441 18.49 12.32 21.28
N ASN A 442 19.51 13.03 21.79
CA ASN A 442 20.91 12.62 21.65
C ASN A 442 21.24 11.35 22.44
N THR A 443 20.35 10.97 23.38
CA THR A 443 20.42 9.71 24.12
C THR A 443 19.48 8.71 23.47
N ILE A 444 20.03 7.56 23.06
CA ILE A 444 19.34 6.48 22.36
C ILE A 444 19.17 5.31 23.33
N ASP A 445 17.92 5.00 23.69
CA ASP A 445 17.60 3.85 24.55
C ASP A 445 17.68 2.55 23.74
N LEU A 446 18.35 1.55 24.29
CA LEU A 446 18.52 0.24 23.68
C LEU A 446 17.54 -0.78 24.30
N PRO A 447 16.46 -1.16 23.62
CA PRO A 447 15.52 -2.15 24.13
C PRO A 447 16.19 -3.54 24.23
N PRO A 448 15.93 -4.30 25.31
CA PRO A 448 16.33 -5.72 25.37
C PRO A 448 15.76 -6.51 24.18
N ASP A 449 16.57 -7.41 23.63
CA ASP A 449 16.25 -8.26 22.46
C ASP A 449 15.84 -7.48 21.21
N GLY A 450 16.22 -6.20 21.13
CA GLY A 450 15.90 -5.33 19.99
C GLY A 450 16.96 -5.33 18.90
N TYR A 451 16.79 -4.40 17.97
CA TYR A 451 17.65 -4.21 16.81
C TYR A 451 18.06 -2.75 16.68
N ILE A 452 19.25 -2.51 16.14
CA ILE A 452 19.73 -1.17 15.81
C ILE A 452 20.35 -1.15 14.42
N ALA A 453 20.06 -0.11 13.66
CA ALA A 453 20.61 0.12 12.32
C ALA A 453 21.32 1.47 12.25
N PHE A 454 22.48 1.48 11.61
CA PHE A 454 23.21 2.68 11.25
C PHE A 454 23.30 2.75 9.72
N VAL A 455 22.79 3.83 9.15
CA VAL A 455 22.69 4.01 7.69
C VAL A 455 23.39 5.30 7.32
N GLY A 456 24.12 5.32 6.20
CA GLY A 456 24.76 6.55 5.73
C GLY A 456 25.66 6.31 4.53
N GLU A 457 26.45 7.32 4.18
CA GLU A 457 27.29 7.25 3.00
C GLU A 457 28.68 6.65 3.27
N THR A 458 29.24 6.00 2.24
CA THR A 458 30.58 5.41 2.28
C THR A 458 31.64 6.43 2.71
N GLY A 459 32.42 6.07 3.72
CA GLY A 459 33.47 6.93 4.30
C GLY A 459 33.01 7.72 5.52
N GLY A 460 31.70 7.76 5.79
CA GLY A 460 31.15 8.18 7.07
C GLY A 460 31.41 7.15 8.16
N LYS A 461 31.37 7.60 9.42
CA LYS A 461 31.50 6.75 10.60
C LYS A 461 30.67 7.28 11.76
N VAL A 462 30.08 6.40 12.55
CA VAL A 462 29.36 6.75 13.78
C VAL A 462 30.21 6.35 14.98
N LYS A 463 30.46 7.29 15.89
CA LYS A 463 31.12 7.01 17.17
C LYS A 463 30.08 6.78 18.26
N ILE A 464 30.32 5.81 19.14
CA ILE A 464 29.40 5.39 20.20
C ILE A 464 30.01 5.74 21.57
N TYR A 465 29.18 6.28 22.48
CA TYR A 465 29.56 6.72 23.83
C TYR A 465 28.67 6.15 24.92
#